data_AF-A0A834YBY8-F1
#
_entry.id   AF-A0A834YBY8-F1
#
_cell.length_a   1.000
_cell.length_b   1.000
_cell.length_c   1.000
_cell.angle_alpha   90.00
_cell.angle_beta   90.00
_cell.angle_gamma   90.00
#
_symmetry.space_group_name_H-M   'P 1'
#
loop_
_entity.id
_entity.type
_entity.pdbx_description
1 polymer ?
#
loop_
_entity_poly.entity_id
_entity_poly.type
_entity_poly.pdbx_seq_one_letter_code
_entity_poly.pdbx_strand_id
1 'polypeptide(L)'
;MENLRTQIEQFIYDRRPDCIIADKFYPWTSDVAAKLGIQRLVFNATCELEAEYAKHYQKMMGHKVWHVGPVSLIHRDSADKAERGHKTAVDEHECLSWLDSKEPDSVLYVCFGSLCHFPDEQLFEIASALEASGVSAGLPMITWPLYAEHFNNEKLVTQVLKIGVEVGVKDWKLWVDAGKKVTKREDTEKAVAELMNGGDEAVERRKLARKLGETAKNSVKEGGSSHRNLTALIDELKRLKASRVET
;
A
#
# COMPACT_ATOMS: atom_id res chain seq x y z
N MET A 1 21.02 -15.51 -12.83
CA MET A 1 20.92 -14.39 -11.86
C MET A 1 22.29 -13.78 -11.51
N GLU A 2 23.36 -14.58 -11.39
CA GLU A 2 24.73 -14.10 -11.07
C GLU A 2 25.22 -12.97 -11.99
N ASN A 3 24.91 -13.05 -13.29
CA ASN A 3 25.33 -12.05 -14.26
C ASN A 3 24.71 -10.65 -14.00
N LEU A 4 23.43 -10.60 -13.60
CA LEU A 4 22.76 -9.31 -13.37
C LEU A 4 23.26 -8.64 -12.07
N ARG A 5 23.52 -9.43 -11.02
CA ARG A 5 24.07 -8.91 -9.77
C ARG A 5 25.42 -8.24 -10.03
N THR A 6 26.36 -8.94 -10.67
CA THR A 6 27.69 -8.40 -10.95
C THR A 6 27.62 -7.14 -11.82
N GLN A 7 26.74 -7.11 -12.81
CA GLN A 7 26.51 -5.91 -13.63
C GLN A 7 26.01 -4.71 -12.80
N ILE A 8 25.04 -4.93 -11.90
CA ILE A 8 24.53 -3.86 -11.03
C ILE A 8 25.60 -3.41 -10.04
N GLU A 9 26.37 -4.34 -9.45
CA GLU A 9 27.50 -4.00 -8.58
C GLU A 9 28.50 -3.09 -9.30
N GLN A 10 28.93 -3.48 -10.51
CA GLN A 10 29.86 -2.68 -11.31
C GLN A 10 29.29 -1.30 -11.63
N PHE A 11 28.03 -1.23 -12.06
CA PHE A 11 27.34 0.04 -12.31
C PHE A 11 27.35 0.96 -11.08
N ILE A 12 27.12 0.41 -9.89
CA ILE A 12 27.14 1.19 -8.64
C ILE A 12 28.57 1.69 -8.35
N TYR A 13 29.60 0.86 -8.51
CA TYR A 13 30.99 1.27 -8.32
C TYR A 13 31.43 2.37 -9.29
N ASP A 14 30.99 2.30 -10.55
CA ASP A 14 31.33 3.27 -11.58
C ASP A 14 30.64 4.62 -11.34
N ARG A 15 29.38 4.60 -10.91
CA ARG A 15 28.58 5.82 -10.68
C ARG A 15 28.87 6.50 -9.34
N ARG A 16 29.37 5.75 -8.34
CA ARG A 16 29.67 6.23 -6.98
C ARG A 16 28.53 7.07 -6.37
N PRO A 17 27.35 6.48 -6.15
CA PRO A 17 26.22 7.21 -5.57
C PRO A 17 26.50 7.62 -4.13
N ASP A 18 25.80 8.64 -3.63
CA ASP A 18 25.92 9.10 -2.23
C ASP A 18 25.20 8.17 -1.22
N CYS A 19 24.24 7.38 -1.70
CA CYS A 19 23.44 6.44 -0.91
C CYS A 19 22.86 5.37 -1.83
N ILE A 20 22.62 4.17 -1.28
CA ILE A 20 21.85 3.11 -1.95
C ILE A 20 20.50 2.97 -1.25
N ILE A 21 19.41 3.10 -2.00
CA ILE A 21 18.06 2.72 -1.56
C ILE A 21 17.73 1.41 -2.26
N ALA A 22 17.49 0.35 -1.48
CA ALA A 22 17.24 -0.98 -2.02
C ALA A 22 16.11 -1.69 -1.29
N ASP A 23 15.40 -2.55 -2.02
CA ASP A 23 14.41 -3.45 -1.43
C ASP A 23 15.09 -4.42 -0.43
N LYS A 24 14.31 -4.89 0.57
CA LYS A 24 14.76 -5.86 1.57
C LYS A 24 15.22 -7.19 0.96
N PHE A 25 14.69 -7.57 -0.21
CA PHE A 25 15.07 -8.80 -0.91
C PHE A 25 16.43 -8.73 -1.60
N TYR A 26 17.12 -7.59 -1.56
CA TYR A 26 18.49 -7.42 -2.06
C TYR A 26 19.50 -7.16 -0.92
N PRO A 27 19.70 -8.10 0.02
CA PRO A 27 20.59 -7.91 1.18
C PRO A 27 22.05 -7.67 0.78
N TRP A 28 22.49 -8.18 -0.37
CA TRP A 28 23.85 -8.02 -0.89
C TRP A 28 24.26 -6.55 -1.15
N THR A 29 23.30 -5.64 -1.36
CA THR A 29 23.63 -4.21 -1.51
C THR A 29 24.19 -3.58 -0.23
N SER A 30 24.10 -4.27 0.92
CA SER A 30 24.74 -3.84 2.17
C SER A 30 26.26 -3.89 2.06
N ASP A 31 26.80 -4.96 1.47
CA ASP A 31 28.24 -5.14 1.31
C ASP A 31 28.82 -4.11 0.34
N VAL A 32 28.06 -3.80 -0.72
CA VAL A 32 28.43 -2.76 -1.70
C VAL A 32 28.44 -1.38 -1.05
N ALA A 33 27.41 -1.05 -0.27
CA ALA A 33 27.34 0.21 0.45
C ALA A 33 28.51 0.36 1.43
N ALA A 34 28.83 -0.70 2.18
CA ALA A 34 29.94 -0.72 3.12
C ALA A 34 31.30 -0.52 2.43
N LYS A 35 31.55 -1.22 1.30
CA LYS A 35 32.77 -1.05 0.49
C LYS A 35 32.92 0.36 -0.05
N LEU A 36 31.80 0.98 -0.42
CA LEU A 36 31.76 2.36 -0.89
C LEU A 36 31.72 3.37 0.25
N GLY A 37 31.65 2.96 1.52
CA GLY A 37 31.49 3.86 2.68
C GLY A 37 30.22 4.71 2.68
N ILE A 38 29.17 4.28 1.96
CA ILE A 38 27.90 5.01 1.83
C ILE A 38 26.80 4.36 2.66
N GLN A 39 25.73 5.10 2.92
CA GLN A 39 24.58 4.55 3.61
C GLN A 39 23.73 3.67 2.68
N ARG A 40 23.21 2.57 3.25
CA ARG A 40 22.16 1.76 2.64
C ARG A 40 20.85 2.00 3.39
N LEU A 41 19.81 2.37 2.65
CA LEU A 41 18.44 2.45 3.14
C LEU A 41 17.64 1.26 2.61
N VAL A 42 16.93 0.58 3.50
CA VAL A 42 15.93 -0.43 3.11
C VAL A 42 14.60 0.27 2.94
N PHE A 43 14.03 0.20 1.74
CA PHE A 43 12.69 0.70 1.49
C PHE A 43 11.67 -0.39 1.85
N ASN A 44 10.70 -0.04 2.69
CA ASN A 44 9.53 -0.85 2.96
C ASN A 44 8.30 0.05 2.86
N ALA A 45 7.22 -0.44 2.27
CA ALA A 45 5.99 0.32 2.07
C ALA A 45 5.16 0.36 3.36
N THR A 46 5.68 1.00 4.42
CA THR A 46 4.94 1.23 5.67
C THR A 46 4.50 2.69 5.76
N CYS A 47 3.36 2.94 6.38
CA CYS A 47 2.77 4.28 6.47
C CYS A 47 2.57 4.72 7.92
N GLU A 48 2.28 6.00 8.11
CA GLU A 48 2.08 6.59 9.45
C GLU A 48 0.94 5.94 10.24
N LEU A 49 0.02 5.24 9.58
CA LEU A 49 -1.05 4.47 10.21
C LEU A 49 -0.51 3.33 11.11
N GLU A 50 0.77 3.00 11.00
CA GLU A 50 1.46 1.95 11.74
C GLU A 50 2.43 2.52 12.78
N ALA A 51 2.27 3.78 13.22
CA ALA A 51 3.26 4.48 14.05
C ALA A 51 3.69 3.70 15.32
N GLU A 52 2.77 3.03 16.01
CA GLU A 52 3.10 2.20 17.18
C GLU A 52 3.90 0.94 16.80
N TYR A 53 3.54 0.28 15.70
CA TYR A 53 4.30 -0.85 15.14
C TYR A 53 5.69 -0.40 14.69
N ALA A 54 5.80 0.79 14.14
CA ALA A 54 7.08 1.33 13.71
C ALA A 54 8.01 1.68 14.87
N LYS A 55 7.48 2.28 15.94
CA LYS A 55 8.23 2.49 17.19
C LYS A 55 8.70 1.15 17.77
N HIS A 56 7.82 0.14 17.76
CA HIS A 56 8.17 -1.20 18.21
C HIS A 56 9.26 -1.82 17.32
N TYR A 57 9.14 -1.72 16.01
CA TYR A 57 10.13 -2.21 15.04
C TYR A 57 11.49 -1.54 15.23
N GLN A 58 11.53 -0.21 15.37
CA GLN A 58 12.75 0.55 15.66
C GLN A 58 13.40 0.07 16.97
N LYS A 59 12.62 -0.14 18.03
CA LYS A 59 13.11 -0.64 19.32
C LYS A 59 13.66 -2.06 19.23
N MET A 60 12.99 -2.94 18.49
CA MET A 60 13.37 -4.35 18.36
C MET A 60 14.60 -4.55 17.48
N MET A 61 14.65 -3.86 16.34
CA MET A 61 15.71 -4.04 15.35
C MET A 61 16.95 -3.18 15.65
N GLY A 62 16.81 -2.14 16.50
CA GLY A 62 17.88 -1.19 16.78
C GLY A 62 18.29 -0.33 15.57
N HIS A 63 17.58 -0.46 14.44
CA HIS A 63 17.81 0.30 13.23
C HIS A 63 17.01 1.59 13.26
N LYS A 64 17.58 2.66 12.69
CA LYS A 64 16.87 3.91 12.48
C LYS A 64 15.80 3.73 11.40
N VAL A 65 14.60 4.25 11.64
CA VAL A 65 13.45 4.13 10.74
C VAL A 65 12.95 5.52 10.37
N TRP A 66 12.57 5.70 9.10
CA TRP A 66 12.00 6.94 8.57
C TRP A 66 10.64 6.65 7.93
N HIS A 67 9.60 7.37 8.35
CA HIS A 67 8.29 7.32 7.69
C HIS A 67 8.15 8.46 6.71
N VAL A 68 8.03 8.14 5.43
CA VAL A 68 7.94 9.12 4.34
C VAL A 68 6.69 8.93 3.48
N GLY A 69 5.79 8.01 3.87
CA GLY A 69 4.57 7.69 3.14
C GLY A 69 3.33 8.50 3.58
N PRO A 70 2.20 8.36 2.87
CA PRO A 70 2.04 7.57 1.65
C PRO A 70 2.63 8.27 0.42
N VAL A 71 3.60 7.62 -0.24
CA VAL A 71 4.32 8.19 -1.40
C VAL A 71 3.41 8.41 -2.61
N SER A 72 2.27 7.70 -2.68
CA SER A 72 1.26 7.85 -3.74
C SER A 72 0.60 9.23 -3.76
N LEU A 73 0.66 9.97 -2.65
CA LEU A 73 0.08 11.30 -2.49
C LEU A 73 1.06 12.45 -2.80
N ILE A 74 2.31 12.15 -3.16
CA ILE A 74 3.32 13.18 -3.50
C ILE A 74 2.89 13.98 -4.75
N HIS A 75 2.34 13.29 -5.75
CA HIS A 75 1.75 13.93 -6.92
C HIS A 75 0.31 14.34 -6.61
N ARG A 76 0.06 15.65 -6.62
CA ARG A 76 -1.23 16.23 -6.25
C ARG A 76 -2.18 16.44 -7.42
N ASP A 77 -1.66 16.50 -8.65
CA ASP A 77 -2.49 16.65 -9.84
C ASP A 77 -3.17 15.32 -10.19
N SER A 78 -4.47 15.38 -10.49
CA SER A 78 -5.26 14.26 -10.97
C SER A 78 -4.70 13.72 -12.30
N ALA A 79 -4.16 14.61 -13.14
CA ALA A 79 -3.54 14.26 -14.43
C ALA A 79 -2.31 13.36 -14.24
N ASP A 80 -1.37 13.75 -13.37
CA ASP A 80 -0.18 12.94 -13.04
C ASP A 80 -0.53 11.55 -12.50
N LYS A 81 -1.67 11.42 -11.81
CA LYS A 81 -2.11 10.11 -11.28
C LYS A 81 -2.73 9.24 -12.36
N ALA A 82 -3.43 9.83 -13.31
CA ALA A 82 -4.08 9.14 -14.43
C ALA A 82 -3.04 8.55 -15.41
N GLU A 83 -1.86 9.17 -15.51
CA GLU A 83 -0.75 8.64 -16.32
C GLU A 83 -0.03 7.42 -15.71
N ARG A 84 -0.36 7.04 -14.46
CA ARG A 84 0.24 5.85 -13.82
C ARG A 84 -0.43 4.58 -14.29
N GLY A 85 0.24 3.85 -15.17
CA GLY A 85 -0.15 2.51 -15.60
C GLY A 85 -0.54 2.45 -17.08
N HIS A 86 -1.27 1.41 -17.46
CA HIS A 86 -1.77 1.26 -18.82
C HIS A 86 -3.04 2.10 -19.04
N LYS A 87 -3.28 2.50 -20.30
CA LYS A 87 -4.49 3.22 -20.70
C LYS A 87 -5.74 2.46 -20.26
N THR A 88 -6.66 3.17 -19.62
CA THR A 88 -7.92 2.59 -19.11
C THR A 88 -8.79 2.08 -20.25
N ALA A 89 -9.56 1.03 -19.98
CA ALA A 89 -10.51 0.47 -20.94
C ALA A 89 -11.76 1.36 -21.13
N VAL A 90 -12.05 2.21 -20.14
CA VAL A 90 -13.19 3.13 -20.13
C VAL A 90 -12.65 4.56 -19.99
N ASP A 91 -13.32 5.50 -20.64
CA ASP A 91 -13.01 6.92 -20.56
C ASP A 91 -13.25 7.46 -19.14
N GLU A 92 -12.34 8.32 -18.66
CA GLU A 92 -12.42 8.88 -17.31
C GLU A 92 -13.70 9.73 -17.12
N HIS A 93 -14.09 10.50 -18.13
CA HIS A 93 -15.24 11.39 -18.06
C HIS A 93 -16.55 10.61 -17.95
N GLU A 94 -16.63 9.45 -18.61
CA GLU A 94 -17.78 8.56 -18.53
C GLU A 94 -17.96 7.95 -17.13
N CYS A 95 -16.87 7.42 -16.55
CA CYS A 95 -16.88 6.86 -15.19
C CYS A 95 -17.23 7.92 -14.14
N LEU A 96 -16.65 9.11 -14.22
CA LEU A 96 -16.92 10.20 -13.28
C LEU A 96 -18.36 10.71 -13.40
N SER A 97 -18.87 10.89 -14.62
CA SER A 97 -20.26 11.31 -14.85
C SER A 97 -21.26 10.27 -14.31
N TRP A 98 -20.95 8.98 -14.45
CA TRP A 98 -21.77 7.92 -13.86
C TRP A 98 -21.73 7.96 -12.33
N LEU A 99 -20.56 8.17 -11.72
CA LEU A 99 -20.42 8.30 -10.26
C LEU A 99 -21.17 9.52 -9.71
N ASP A 100 -21.07 10.67 -10.37
CA ASP A 100 -21.76 11.92 -10.00
C ASP A 100 -23.30 11.78 -10.02
N SER A 101 -23.83 10.80 -10.78
CA SER A 101 -25.26 10.49 -10.83
C SER A 101 -25.77 9.63 -9.65
N LYS A 102 -24.87 9.15 -8.78
CA LYS A 102 -25.20 8.25 -7.68
C LYS A 102 -25.28 9.00 -6.37
N GLU A 103 -26.07 8.48 -5.43
CA GLU A 103 -26.15 9.03 -4.09
C GLU A 103 -24.78 8.99 -3.40
N PRO A 104 -24.45 9.96 -2.54
CA PRO A 104 -23.22 9.93 -1.76
C PRO A 104 -23.13 8.64 -0.97
N ASP A 105 -21.94 8.03 -0.96
CA ASP A 105 -21.78 6.71 -0.38
C ASP A 105 -22.83 5.74 -0.96
N SER A 106 -22.85 5.53 -2.27
CA SER A 106 -23.71 4.49 -2.87
C SER A 106 -23.05 3.56 -3.88
N VAL A 107 -21.73 3.61 -4.02
CA VAL A 107 -21.01 2.78 -4.98
C VAL A 107 -19.93 1.98 -4.27
N LEU A 108 -19.91 0.67 -4.50
CA LEU A 108 -18.80 -0.21 -4.11
C LEU A 108 -17.79 -0.28 -5.26
N TYR A 109 -16.56 0.11 -5.00
CA TYR A 109 -15.45 -0.09 -5.93
C TYR A 109 -14.78 -1.44 -5.67
N VAL A 110 -14.71 -2.28 -6.70
CA VAL A 110 -14.05 -3.60 -6.65
C VAL A 110 -12.86 -3.59 -7.59
N CYS A 111 -11.65 -3.73 -7.04
CA CYS A 111 -10.43 -3.80 -7.82
C CYS A 111 -9.37 -4.57 -7.05
N PHE A 112 -8.83 -5.62 -7.69
CA PHE A 112 -7.78 -6.46 -7.13
C PHE A 112 -6.39 -6.12 -7.69
N GLY A 113 -6.30 -5.14 -8.61
CA GLY A 113 -5.08 -4.79 -9.32
C GLY A 113 -4.69 -5.80 -10.40
N SER A 114 -3.79 -5.39 -11.30
CA SER A 114 -3.42 -6.16 -12.50
C SER A 114 -2.53 -7.39 -12.22
N LEU A 115 -2.02 -7.52 -11.00
CA LEU A 115 -1.18 -8.66 -10.61
C LEU A 115 -2.02 -9.85 -10.07
N CYS A 116 -3.27 -9.61 -9.71
CA CYS A 116 -4.16 -10.65 -9.22
C CYS A 116 -4.81 -11.39 -10.39
N HIS A 117 -4.72 -12.72 -10.37
CA HIS A 117 -5.39 -13.59 -11.33
C HIS A 117 -6.36 -14.49 -10.57
N PHE A 118 -7.63 -14.42 -10.92
CA PHE A 118 -8.66 -15.30 -10.39
C PHE A 118 -9.08 -16.30 -11.46
N PRO A 119 -9.35 -17.56 -11.08
CA PRO A 119 -10.00 -18.50 -11.98
C PRO A 119 -11.46 -18.06 -12.22
N ASP A 120 -12.05 -18.49 -13.35
CA ASP A 120 -13.39 -18.09 -13.76
C ASP A 120 -14.45 -18.42 -12.70
N GLU A 121 -14.28 -19.52 -11.96
CA GLU A 121 -15.16 -19.89 -10.86
C GLU A 121 -15.18 -18.83 -9.77
N GLN A 122 -14.03 -18.24 -9.43
CA GLN A 122 -13.96 -17.18 -8.43
C GLN A 122 -14.58 -15.87 -8.93
N LEU A 123 -14.41 -15.55 -10.22
CA LEU A 123 -15.06 -14.39 -10.83
C LEU A 123 -16.58 -14.54 -10.85
N PHE A 124 -17.08 -15.75 -11.10
CA PHE A 124 -18.50 -16.07 -11.05
C PHE A 124 -19.09 -15.89 -9.64
N GLU A 125 -18.40 -16.38 -8.60
CA GLU A 125 -18.84 -16.19 -7.20
C GLU A 125 -18.86 -14.70 -6.81
N ILE A 126 -17.84 -13.92 -7.23
CA ILE A 126 -17.80 -12.47 -6.98
C ILE A 126 -18.96 -11.77 -7.69
N ALA A 127 -19.18 -12.06 -8.99
CA ALA A 127 -20.26 -11.45 -9.76
C ALA A 127 -21.64 -11.76 -9.14
N SER A 128 -21.87 -13.03 -8.79
CA SER A 128 -23.12 -13.48 -8.15
C SER A 128 -23.36 -12.79 -6.80
N ALA A 129 -22.30 -12.66 -5.99
CA ALA A 129 -22.40 -11.99 -4.69
C ALA A 129 -22.69 -10.48 -4.82
N LEU A 130 -22.08 -9.82 -5.81
CA LEU A 130 -22.31 -8.39 -6.06
C LEU A 130 -23.73 -8.13 -6.55
N GLU A 131 -24.27 -9.00 -7.41
CA GLU A 131 -25.67 -8.93 -7.85
C GLU A 131 -26.64 -9.09 -6.69
N ALA A 132 -26.40 -10.07 -5.80
CA ALA A 132 -27.28 -10.35 -4.67
C ALA A 132 -27.23 -9.30 -3.55
N SER A 133 -26.14 -8.55 -3.42
CA SER A 133 -25.88 -7.68 -2.25
C SER A 133 -26.45 -6.25 -2.36
N GLY A 134 -26.96 -5.81 -3.53
CA GLY A 134 -27.79 -4.60 -3.67
C GLY A 134 -27.16 -3.30 -3.14
N VAL A 135 -25.91 -3.03 -3.51
CA VAL A 135 -24.95 -2.30 -2.66
C VAL A 135 -24.89 -0.78 -2.84
N SER A 136 -24.79 -0.05 -1.71
CA SER A 136 -24.52 1.40 -1.62
C SER A 136 -23.64 1.81 -0.40
N ALA A 137 -22.47 2.50 -0.56
CA ALA A 137 -21.58 3.15 0.49
C ALA A 137 -20.02 3.18 0.39
N GLY A 138 -19.44 4.38 0.57
CA GLY A 138 -18.00 4.74 0.44
C GLY A 138 -17.18 4.54 1.72
N LEU A 139 -15.87 4.87 1.71
CA LEU A 139 -14.68 3.96 1.63
C LEU A 139 -14.10 3.28 2.92
N PRO A 140 -14.77 2.33 3.59
CA PRO A 140 -14.15 1.21 4.28
C PRO A 140 -13.83 0.09 3.28
N MET A 141 -13.03 -0.89 3.68
CA MET A 141 -12.52 -1.94 2.78
C MET A 141 -13.06 -3.32 3.15
N ILE A 142 -13.45 -4.13 2.17
CA ILE A 142 -13.51 -5.57 2.36
C ILE A 142 -12.11 -6.13 2.15
N THR A 143 -11.57 -6.83 3.14
CA THR A 143 -10.24 -7.44 3.04
C THR A 143 -10.37 -8.83 2.42
N TRP A 144 -9.61 -9.03 1.34
CA TRP A 144 -9.51 -10.29 0.63
C TRP A 144 -8.04 -10.67 0.50
N PRO A 145 -7.41 -11.19 1.57
CA PRO A 145 -5.99 -11.52 1.54
C PRO A 145 -5.73 -12.70 0.61
N LEU A 146 -4.58 -12.67 -0.08
CA LEU A 146 -4.21 -13.71 -1.05
C LEU A 146 -2.85 -14.35 -0.71
N TYR A 147 -1.83 -13.53 -0.45
CA TYR A 147 -0.46 -13.99 -0.19
C TYR A 147 0.36 -12.93 0.57
N ALA A 148 1.64 -13.24 0.82
CA ALA A 148 2.62 -12.35 1.45
C ALA A 148 2.07 -11.69 2.74
N GLU A 149 2.20 -10.37 2.88
CA GLU A 149 1.76 -9.62 4.05
C GLU A 149 0.26 -9.32 4.08
N HIS A 150 -0.53 -9.74 3.09
CA HIS A 150 -1.95 -9.35 2.99
C HIS A 150 -2.76 -9.75 4.23
N PHE A 151 -2.43 -10.88 4.87
CA PHE A 151 -3.09 -11.33 6.11
C PHE A 151 -2.74 -10.47 7.32
N ASN A 152 -1.52 -9.93 7.38
CA ASN A 152 -1.15 -8.96 8.42
C ASN A 152 -1.87 -7.63 8.18
N ASN A 153 -1.92 -7.19 6.91
CA ASN A 153 -2.63 -5.99 6.51
C ASN A 153 -4.14 -6.09 6.79
N GLU A 154 -4.73 -7.28 6.61
CA GLU A 154 -6.11 -7.53 7.02
C GLU A 154 -6.30 -7.22 8.50
N LYS A 155 -5.47 -7.77 9.39
CA LYS A 155 -5.62 -7.53 10.84
C LYS A 155 -5.39 -6.06 11.21
N LEU A 156 -4.47 -5.38 10.53
CA LEU A 156 -4.32 -3.93 10.68
C LEU A 156 -5.61 -3.19 10.29
N VAL A 157 -6.20 -3.52 9.14
CA VAL A 157 -7.41 -2.86 8.61
C VAL A 157 -8.65 -3.14 9.46
N THR A 158 -8.86 -4.40 9.84
CA THR A 158 -10.11 -4.85 10.50
C THR A 158 -10.07 -4.73 12.01
N GLN A 159 -8.94 -5.08 12.64
CA GLN A 159 -8.86 -5.17 14.11
C GLN A 159 -8.28 -3.91 14.75
N VAL A 160 -7.27 -3.31 14.12
CA VAL A 160 -6.55 -2.14 14.67
C VAL A 160 -7.20 -0.85 14.23
N LEU A 161 -7.28 -0.61 12.92
CA LEU A 161 -7.85 0.62 12.35
C LEU A 161 -9.38 0.60 12.37
N LYS A 162 -9.98 -0.59 12.39
CA LYS A 162 -11.44 -0.79 12.39
C LYS A 162 -12.11 -0.06 11.23
N ILE A 163 -11.55 -0.20 10.03
CA ILE A 163 -12.06 0.40 8.80
C ILE A 163 -12.38 -0.64 7.71
N GLY A 164 -12.51 -1.91 8.08
CA GLY A 164 -12.83 -2.94 7.11
C GLY A 164 -13.57 -4.14 7.67
N VAL A 165 -13.95 -5.01 6.75
CA VAL A 165 -14.70 -6.26 6.96
C VAL A 165 -13.94 -7.40 6.29
N GLU A 166 -13.75 -8.52 6.99
CA GLU A 166 -13.06 -9.68 6.44
C GLU A 166 -14.02 -10.46 5.53
N VAL A 167 -13.60 -10.79 4.30
CA VAL A 167 -14.37 -11.70 3.45
C VAL A 167 -14.28 -13.16 3.95
N GLY A 168 -13.36 -13.46 4.87
CA GLY A 168 -13.25 -14.77 5.51
C GLY A 168 -12.19 -15.71 4.91
N VAL A 169 -11.31 -15.23 4.04
CA VAL A 169 -10.17 -16.03 3.53
C VAL A 169 -9.15 -16.26 4.64
N LYS A 170 -8.78 -17.53 4.87
CA LYS A 170 -7.83 -17.93 5.94
C LYS A 170 -6.58 -18.64 5.43
N ASP A 171 -6.57 -19.07 4.17
CA ASP A 171 -5.50 -19.91 3.64
C ASP A 171 -4.38 -19.06 3.03
N TRP A 172 -3.24 -19.00 3.71
CA TRP A 172 -2.04 -18.38 3.15
C TRP A 172 -1.47 -19.26 2.03
N LYS A 173 -1.20 -18.66 0.86
CA LYS A 173 -0.61 -19.34 -0.31
C LYS A 173 0.61 -18.58 -0.83
N LEU A 174 1.48 -19.32 -1.51
CA LEU A 174 2.53 -18.72 -2.36
C LEU A 174 1.89 -17.95 -3.51
N TRP A 175 2.59 -16.95 -4.05
CA TRP A 175 2.08 -16.07 -5.11
C TRP A 175 1.56 -16.81 -6.37
N VAL A 176 2.06 -18.03 -6.65
CA VAL A 176 1.70 -18.85 -7.81
C VAL A 176 0.35 -19.52 -7.65
N ASP A 177 -0.12 -19.63 -6.40
CA ASP A 177 -1.39 -20.26 -6.02
C ASP A 177 -2.36 -19.25 -5.40
N ALA A 178 -1.97 -17.98 -5.33
CA ALA A 178 -2.82 -16.89 -4.91
C ALA A 178 -4.08 -16.82 -5.79
N GLY A 179 -5.26 -16.71 -5.17
CA GLY A 179 -6.53 -16.59 -5.88
C GLY A 179 -7.12 -17.89 -6.42
N LYS A 180 -6.41 -19.04 -6.35
CA LYS A 180 -6.92 -20.33 -6.86
C LYS A 180 -7.99 -20.97 -5.97
N LYS A 181 -7.98 -20.69 -4.66
CA LYS A 181 -9.01 -21.21 -3.76
C LYS A 181 -10.25 -20.32 -3.86
N VAL A 182 -11.36 -20.93 -4.22
CA VAL A 182 -12.64 -20.25 -4.36
C VAL A 182 -13.21 -19.91 -2.97
N THR A 183 -13.44 -18.63 -2.72
CA THR A 183 -14.30 -18.10 -1.66
C THR A 183 -15.73 -18.12 -2.17
N LYS A 184 -16.64 -18.63 -1.34
CA LYS A 184 -18.05 -18.77 -1.69
C LYS A 184 -18.75 -17.42 -1.75
N ARG A 185 -19.79 -17.30 -2.59
CA ARG A 185 -20.61 -16.10 -2.68
C ARG A 185 -21.21 -15.73 -1.35
N GLU A 186 -21.62 -16.67 -0.50
CA GLU A 186 -22.31 -16.35 0.75
C GLU A 186 -21.41 -15.54 1.71
N ASP A 187 -20.11 -15.86 1.72
CA ASP A 187 -19.13 -15.12 2.51
C ASP A 187 -18.92 -13.70 1.94
N THR A 188 -18.90 -13.58 0.61
CA THR A 188 -18.77 -12.29 -0.09
C THR A 188 -20.01 -11.42 0.09
N GLU A 189 -21.21 -11.98 -0.10
CA GLU A 189 -22.51 -11.33 0.12
C GLU A 189 -22.61 -10.79 1.54
N LYS A 190 -22.22 -11.60 2.53
CA LYS A 190 -22.22 -11.20 3.93
C LYS A 190 -21.25 -10.04 4.18
N ALA A 191 -20.02 -10.14 3.68
CA ALA A 191 -19.02 -9.09 3.88
C ALA A 191 -19.47 -7.76 3.25
N VAL A 192 -20.06 -7.83 2.06
CA VAL A 192 -20.64 -6.68 1.37
C VAL A 192 -21.84 -6.13 2.14
N ALA A 193 -22.81 -6.95 2.54
CA ALA A 193 -23.95 -6.48 3.32
C ALA A 193 -23.51 -5.83 4.65
N GLU A 194 -22.47 -6.36 5.30
CA GLU A 194 -21.92 -5.81 6.53
C GLU A 194 -21.23 -4.46 6.32
N LEU A 195 -20.46 -4.31 5.25
CA LEU A 195 -19.72 -3.09 4.93
C LEU A 195 -20.68 -1.93 4.59
N MET A 196 -21.77 -2.27 3.89
CA MET A 196 -22.57 -1.31 3.12
C MET A 196 -23.87 -0.93 3.82
N ASN A 197 -24.26 -1.66 4.88
CA ASN A 197 -25.46 -1.32 5.63
C ASN A 197 -25.35 0.07 6.31
N GLY A 198 -26.51 0.56 6.77
CA GLY A 198 -26.64 1.81 7.52
C GLY A 198 -26.49 1.68 9.03
N GLY A 199 -25.99 0.55 9.53
CA GLY A 199 -25.81 0.32 10.97
C GLY A 199 -24.67 1.14 11.57
N ASP A 200 -24.72 1.35 12.88
CA ASP A 200 -23.76 2.18 13.62
C ASP A 200 -22.29 1.79 13.35
N GLU A 201 -22.00 0.49 13.28
CA GLU A 201 -20.65 0.00 12.98
C GLU A 201 -20.17 0.41 11.59
N ALA A 202 -21.04 0.33 10.57
CA ALA A 202 -20.70 0.74 9.20
C ALA A 202 -20.50 2.26 9.11
N VAL A 203 -21.32 3.04 9.83
CA VAL A 203 -21.19 4.51 9.91
C VAL A 203 -19.88 4.90 10.60
N GLU A 204 -19.54 4.28 11.72
CA GLU A 204 -18.28 4.56 12.43
C GLU A 204 -17.06 4.12 11.61
N ARG A 205 -17.12 2.98 10.90
CA ARG A 205 -16.07 2.57 9.94
C ARG A 205 -15.80 3.65 8.90
N ARG A 206 -16.86 4.21 8.29
CA ARG A 206 -16.77 5.31 7.31
C ARG A 206 -16.12 6.57 7.89
N LYS A 207 -16.52 6.95 9.10
CA LYS A 207 -15.99 8.12 9.81
C LYS A 207 -14.50 7.95 10.14
N LEU A 208 -14.09 6.78 10.61
CA LEU A 208 -12.69 6.45 10.87
C LEU A 208 -11.87 6.49 9.58
N ALA A 209 -12.36 5.87 8.51
CA ALA A 209 -11.68 5.86 7.20
C ALA A 209 -11.44 7.28 6.67
N ARG A 210 -12.45 8.16 6.75
CA ARG A 210 -12.32 9.59 6.36
C ARG A 210 -11.23 10.30 7.17
N LYS A 211 -11.26 10.16 8.49
CA LYS A 211 -10.26 10.76 9.39
C LYS A 211 -8.84 10.28 9.09
N LEU A 212 -8.65 8.99 8.82
CA LEU A 212 -7.34 8.44 8.46
C LEU A 212 -6.89 8.97 7.09
N GLY A 213 -7.81 9.07 6.12
CA GLY A 213 -7.54 9.67 4.81
C GLY A 213 -7.10 11.13 4.90
N GLU A 214 -7.74 11.93 5.74
CA GLU A 214 -7.33 13.32 6.01
C GLU A 214 -5.96 13.40 6.68
N THR A 215 -5.71 12.54 7.67
CA THR A 215 -4.41 12.45 8.36
C THR A 215 -3.30 12.11 7.36
N ALA A 216 -3.50 11.11 6.52
CA ALA A 216 -2.57 10.70 5.48
C ALA A 216 -2.31 11.81 4.43
N LYS A 217 -3.35 12.56 4.05
CA LYS A 217 -3.20 13.73 3.17
C LYS A 217 -2.38 14.85 3.83
N ASN A 218 -2.55 15.07 5.14
CA ASN A 218 -1.86 16.13 5.85
C ASN A 218 -0.41 15.79 6.18
N SER A 219 -0.06 14.51 6.35
CA SER A 219 1.30 14.09 6.69
C SER A 219 2.33 14.35 5.58
N VAL A 220 1.89 14.32 4.32
CA VAL A 220 2.73 14.57 3.15
C VAL A 220 2.75 16.03 2.71
N LYS A 221 1.89 16.89 3.27
CA LYS A 221 1.92 18.33 3.00
C LYS A 221 3.18 18.97 3.57
N GLU A 222 3.53 20.16 3.07
CA GLU A 222 4.63 20.93 3.64
C GLU A 222 4.41 21.12 5.15
N GLY A 223 5.45 20.86 5.92
CA GLY A 223 5.39 20.87 7.37
C GLY A 223 4.69 19.65 8.00
N GLY A 224 4.17 18.68 7.24
CA GLY A 224 3.62 17.41 7.72
C GLY A 224 4.70 16.44 8.25
N SER A 225 4.30 15.39 8.97
CA SER A 225 5.23 14.43 9.59
C SER A 225 6.12 13.71 8.57
N SER A 226 5.54 13.16 7.50
CA SER A 226 6.27 12.49 6.43
C SER A 226 7.16 13.45 5.64
N HIS A 227 6.68 14.67 5.39
CA HIS A 227 7.48 15.73 4.79
C HIS A 227 8.73 16.03 5.64
N ARG A 228 8.54 16.30 6.95
CA ARG A 228 9.65 16.59 7.88
C ARG A 228 10.64 15.43 7.98
N ASN A 229 10.15 14.20 8.03
CA ASN A 229 11.00 13.01 8.07
C ASN A 229 11.85 12.87 6.79
N LEU A 230 11.26 13.11 5.63
CA LEU A 230 12.00 13.07 4.36
C LEU A 230 13.05 14.18 4.31
N THR A 231 12.72 15.41 4.71
CA THR A 231 13.69 16.51 4.81
C THR A 231 14.84 16.15 5.75
N ALA A 232 14.54 15.64 6.94
CA ALA A 232 15.56 15.26 7.92
C ALA A 232 16.45 14.10 7.42
N LEU A 233 15.88 13.13 6.70
CA LEU A 233 16.65 12.06 6.05
C LEU A 233 17.62 12.64 5.01
N ILE A 234 17.14 13.54 4.14
CA ILE A 234 17.98 14.17 3.11
C ILE A 234 19.11 14.99 3.75
N ASP A 235 18.82 15.76 4.79
CA ASP A 235 19.82 16.56 5.49
C ASP A 235 20.87 15.72 6.21
N GLU A 236 20.48 14.55 6.73
CA GLU A 236 21.41 13.57 7.27
C GLU A 236 22.33 12.97 6.21
N LEU A 237 21.78 12.56 5.06
CA LEU A 237 22.58 12.06 3.94
C LEU A 237 23.58 13.13 3.44
N LYS A 238 23.17 14.39 3.36
CA LYS A 238 24.05 15.51 3.00
C LYS A 238 25.20 15.69 4.01
N ARG A 239 24.91 15.62 5.32
CA ARG A 239 25.94 15.72 6.37
C ARG A 239 26.94 14.57 6.30
N LEU A 240 26.45 13.35 6.13
CA LEU A 240 27.29 12.15 5.98
C LEU A 240 28.16 12.21 4.73
N LYS A 241 27.67 12.82 3.65
CA LYS A 241 28.49 13.09 2.46
C LYS A 241 29.60 14.08 2.77
N ALA A 242 29.27 15.22 3.39
CA ALA A 242 30.26 16.26 3.70
C ALA A 242 31.40 15.74 4.58
N SER A 243 31.08 14.97 5.63
CA SER A 243 32.08 14.38 6.54
C SER A 243 33.05 13.40 5.87
N ARG A 244 32.71 12.88 4.68
CA ARG A 244 33.56 11.95 3.91
C ARG A 244 34.49 12.64 2.94
N VAL A 245 34.19 13.89 2.57
CA VAL A 245 35.05 14.70 1.69
C VAL A 245 36.19 15.35 2.50
N GLU A 246 36.01 15.49 3.81
CA GLU A 246 36.97 16.07 4.75
C GLU A 246 38.02 15.07 5.30
N THR A 247 37.87 13.77 4.99
CA THR A 247 38.77 12.67 5.38
C THR A 247 39.45 12.02 4.18
#